data_AF-A0A8J1JCA8-F1
#
_entry.id   AF-A0A8J1JCA8-F1
#
_cell.length_a   1.000
_cell.length_b   1.000
_cell.length_c   1.000
_cell.angle_alpha   90.00
_cell.angle_beta   90.00
_cell.angle_gamma   90.00
#
_symmetry.space_group_name_H-M   'P 1'
#
loop_
_entity.id
_entity.type
_entity.pdbx_description
1 polymer ?
#
loop_
_entity_poly.entity_id
_entity_poly.type
_entity_poly.pdbx_seq_one_letter_code
_entity_poly.pdbx_strand_id
1 'polypeptide(L)'
;MMLEKLRNGGTPGVLLISDAAPHSGRELLHSFIVAALERLNFHDGYSDPLQWLGGPHSLGPSDFTAERIEALLRDSGSAVTLVLDSLSWILAHSPLPSVCHTLRELSRGQKGTASTVTRLLALLHKDLHDPGALRSVNLLADTVINMERRGDWDRVTVTHRKKSRKVETSEEMVRIRGDLSLEVFREKEMEQRKGQEVDPTANLTFNLRLSEAEREVKDSAILPFTFSDSKKSSLLQSGPGSARVYYDPDPADDVDEEDPDDDLDV
;
A
#
# COMPACT_ATOMS: atom_id res chain seq x y z
N MET A 1 2.46 9.19 -10.94
CA MET A 1 2.59 7.78 -10.48
C MET A 1 1.95 6.78 -11.44
N MET A 2 2.13 5.46 -11.26
CA MET A 2 1.54 4.41 -12.11
C MET A 2 0.02 4.37 -11.99
N LEU A 3 -0.52 4.53 -10.77
CA LEU A 3 -1.96 4.58 -10.53
C LEU A 3 -2.63 5.76 -11.25
N GLU A 4 -2.02 6.94 -11.21
CA GLU A 4 -2.53 8.12 -11.95
C GLU A 4 -2.54 7.91 -13.47
N LYS A 5 -1.54 7.21 -14.02
CA LYS A 5 -1.51 6.86 -15.45
C LYS A 5 -2.67 5.94 -15.82
N LEU A 6 -2.96 4.94 -14.98
CA LEU A 6 -4.09 4.04 -15.18
C LEU A 6 -5.43 4.79 -15.07
N ARG A 7 -5.52 5.80 -14.22
CA ARG A 7 -6.72 6.64 -14.06
C ARG A 7 -6.92 7.59 -15.24
N ASN A 8 -5.87 8.30 -15.64
CA ASN A 8 -5.92 9.37 -16.65
C ASN A 8 -5.82 8.87 -18.10
N GLY A 9 -5.49 7.60 -18.32
CA GLY A 9 -5.32 7.02 -19.65
C GLY A 9 -5.75 5.56 -19.68
N GLY A 10 -6.72 5.25 -20.54
CA GLY A 10 -7.30 3.93 -20.77
C GLY A 10 -6.31 2.90 -21.28
N THR A 11 -5.52 2.31 -20.39
CA THR A 11 -4.85 1.03 -20.69
C THR A 11 -5.96 0.03 -21.02
N PRO A 12 -6.01 -0.48 -22.26
CA PRO A 12 -7.00 -1.47 -22.62
C PRO A 12 -6.72 -2.77 -21.87
N GLY A 13 -7.78 -3.53 -21.63
CA GLY A 13 -7.70 -4.82 -20.95
C GLY A 13 -8.38 -4.84 -19.58
N VAL A 14 -8.03 -5.84 -18.78
CA VAL A 14 -8.69 -6.16 -17.52
C VAL A 14 -7.89 -5.56 -16.37
N LEU A 15 -8.54 -4.67 -15.62
CA LEU A 15 -8.03 -4.10 -14.38
C LEU A 15 -8.87 -4.60 -13.22
N LEU A 16 -8.20 -5.20 -12.25
CA LEU A 16 -8.80 -5.73 -11.04
C LEU A 16 -8.36 -4.90 -9.85
N ILE A 17 -9.31 -4.38 -9.08
CA ILE A 17 -9.07 -3.77 -7.77
C ILE A 17 -9.38 -4.83 -6.73
N SER A 18 -8.36 -5.26 -6.01
CA SER A 18 -8.44 -6.26 -4.97
C SER A 18 -8.36 -5.59 -3.60
N ASP A 19 -9.45 -5.63 -2.86
CA ASP A 19 -9.59 -5.04 -1.52
C ASP A 19 -9.94 -6.15 -0.50
N ALA A 20 -10.33 -5.78 0.71
CA ALA A 20 -10.90 -6.69 1.70
C ALA A 20 -12.20 -6.09 2.25
N ALA A 21 -13.16 -6.90 2.69
CA ALA A 21 -14.43 -6.42 3.23
C ALA A 21 -14.34 -5.30 4.29
N PRO A 22 -13.38 -5.31 5.25
CA PRO A 22 -13.24 -4.19 6.19
C PRO A 22 -12.82 -2.86 5.53
N HIS A 23 -12.28 -2.91 4.31
CA HIS A 23 -11.66 -1.77 3.62
C HIS A 23 -12.11 -1.75 2.15
N SER A 24 -13.22 -1.07 1.88
CA SER A 24 -13.81 -1.06 0.54
C SER A 24 -12.98 -0.24 -0.45
N GLY A 25 -12.52 -0.90 -1.52
CA GLY A 25 -11.91 -0.27 -2.69
C GLY A 25 -12.92 0.43 -3.61
N ARG A 26 -14.19 0.55 -3.19
CA ARG A 26 -15.23 1.27 -3.93
C ARG A 26 -14.87 2.72 -4.17
N GLU A 27 -14.34 3.42 -3.17
CA GLU A 27 -13.92 4.82 -3.35
C GLU A 27 -12.83 4.95 -4.41
N LEU A 28 -11.90 3.98 -4.45
CA LEU A 28 -10.88 3.94 -5.48
C LEU A 28 -11.50 3.66 -6.84
N LEU A 29 -12.38 2.66 -6.97
CA LEU A 29 -13.11 2.37 -8.20
C LEU A 29 -13.86 3.60 -8.70
N HIS A 30 -14.53 4.31 -7.79
CA HIS A 30 -15.27 5.53 -8.09
C HIS A 30 -14.34 6.61 -8.66
N SER A 31 -13.13 6.77 -8.12
CA SER A 31 -12.13 7.72 -8.66
C SER A 31 -11.76 7.45 -10.14
N PHE A 32 -11.90 6.22 -10.66
CA PHE A 32 -11.68 5.89 -12.07
C PHE A 32 -12.85 6.30 -12.98
N ILE A 33 -14.05 6.47 -12.43
CA ILE A 33 -15.27 6.79 -13.19
C ILE A 33 -15.68 8.26 -13.07
N VAL A 34 -15.11 9.05 -12.15
CA VAL A 34 -15.47 10.46 -11.94
C VAL A 34 -15.45 11.26 -13.26
N ALA A 35 -14.44 11.06 -14.10
CA ALA A 35 -14.32 11.77 -15.38
C ALA A 35 -15.35 11.31 -16.45
N ALA A 36 -16.06 10.20 -16.21
CA ALA A 36 -17.02 9.59 -17.14
C ALA A 36 -18.47 9.62 -16.63
N LEU A 37 -18.75 10.32 -15.51
CA LEU A 37 -20.07 10.34 -14.86
C LEU A 37 -21.22 10.75 -15.79
N GLU A 38 -20.98 11.67 -16.72
CA GLU A 38 -22.01 12.15 -17.66
C GLU A 38 -22.45 11.11 -18.71
N ARG A 39 -21.74 9.99 -18.85
CA ARG A 39 -22.01 8.93 -19.85
C ARG A 39 -22.19 7.56 -19.20
N LEU A 40 -22.49 7.50 -17.91
CA LEU A 40 -22.60 6.27 -17.15
C LEU A 40 -24.00 5.65 -17.34
N ASN A 41 -24.05 4.42 -17.83
CA ASN A 41 -25.26 3.60 -17.85
C ASN A 41 -25.21 2.60 -16.68
N PHE A 42 -26.13 2.74 -15.73
CA PHE A 42 -26.19 1.86 -14.56
C PHE A 42 -27.10 0.66 -14.82
N HIS A 43 -26.64 -0.51 -14.40
CA HIS A 43 -27.37 -1.77 -14.49
C HIS A 43 -27.39 -2.42 -13.11
N ASP A 44 -28.57 -2.62 -12.56
CA ASP A 44 -28.74 -3.22 -11.23
C ASP A 44 -28.73 -4.76 -11.34
N GLY A 45 -27.67 -5.37 -10.82
CA GLY A 45 -27.52 -6.82 -10.71
C GLY A 45 -27.58 -7.35 -9.27
N TYR A 46 -27.99 -6.50 -8.32
CA TYR A 46 -27.92 -6.78 -6.88
C TYR A 46 -29.28 -6.84 -6.20
N SER A 47 -30.19 -5.90 -6.51
CA SER A 47 -31.47 -5.78 -5.77
C SER A 47 -32.42 -6.96 -5.97
N ASP A 48 -32.33 -7.66 -7.11
CA ASP A 48 -33.16 -8.83 -7.43
C ASP A 48 -32.30 -9.99 -7.97
N PRO A 49 -31.50 -10.63 -7.10
CA PRO A 49 -30.46 -11.56 -7.51
C PRO A 49 -31.01 -12.88 -8.07
N LEU A 50 -32.22 -13.25 -7.64
CA LEU A 50 -32.96 -14.42 -8.12
C LEU A 50 -34.00 -14.06 -9.19
N GLN A 51 -34.05 -12.79 -9.58
CA GLN A 51 -34.92 -12.27 -10.63
C GLN A 51 -36.41 -12.51 -10.36
N TRP A 52 -36.83 -12.51 -9.09
CA TRP A 52 -38.19 -12.78 -8.66
C TRP A 52 -39.16 -11.65 -8.97
N LEU A 53 -38.68 -10.40 -8.98
CA LEU A 53 -39.50 -9.23 -9.30
C LEU A 53 -39.79 -9.17 -10.80
N GLY A 54 -38.86 -9.67 -11.62
CA GLY A 54 -38.98 -9.72 -13.07
C GLY A 54 -38.96 -8.34 -13.74
N GLY A 55 -38.55 -8.28 -15.01
CA GLY A 55 -38.55 -7.03 -15.78
C GLY A 55 -37.56 -7.02 -16.93
N PRO A 56 -37.69 -6.05 -17.88
CA PRO A 56 -36.86 -5.97 -19.07
C PRO A 56 -35.36 -5.71 -18.77
N HIS A 57 -35.07 -5.13 -17.60
CA HIS A 57 -33.72 -4.80 -17.14
C HIS A 57 -33.26 -5.65 -15.95
N SER A 58 -33.98 -6.72 -15.61
CA SER A 58 -33.53 -7.65 -14.57
C SER A 58 -32.21 -8.29 -15.01
N LEU A 59 -31.24 -8.28 -14.10
CA LEU A 59 -29.93 -8.88 -14.28
C LEU A 59 -29.61 -9.67 -13.02
N GLY A 60 -29.43 -10.97 -13.19
CA GLY A 60 -28.94 -11.85 -12.13
C GLY A 60 -27.44 -12.15 -12.27
N PRO A 61 -26.82 -12.78 -11.27
CA PRO A 61 -25.46 -13.30 -11.40
C PRO A 61 -25.31 -14.30 -12.56
N SER A 62 -26.35 -15.10 -12.83
CA SER A 62 -26.40 -16.07 -13.94
C SER A 62 -26.42 -15.40 -15.32
N ASP A 63 -26.82 -14.14 -15.40
CA ASP A 63 -26.84 -13.35 -16.63
C ASP A 63 -25.48 -12.76 -16.99
N PHE A 64 -24.44 -13.02 -16.18
CA PHE A 64 -23.08 -12.61 -16.49
C PHE A 64 -22.46 -13.50 -17.59
N THR A 65 -22.97 -13.32 -18.81
CA THR A 65 -22.49 -13.96 -20.04
C THR A 65 -22.09 -12.89 -21.05
N ALA A 66 -21.16 -13.22 -21.95
CA ALA A 66 -20.70 -12.26 -22.96
C ALA A 66 -21.87 -11.78 -23.83
N GLU A 67 -22.73 -12.71 -24.29
CA GLU A 67 -23.92 -12.42 -25.10
C GLU A 67 -24.88 -11.45 -24.42
N ARG A 68 -25.15 -11.65 -23.12
CA ARG A 68 -26.09 -10.80 -22.38
C ARG A 68 -25.51 -9.42 -22.11
N ILE A 69 -24.22 -9.33 -21.78
CA ILE A 69 -23.54 -8.04 -21.62
C ILE A 69 -23.48 -7.30 -22.96
N GLU A 70 -23.11 -7.96 -24.05
CA GLU A 70 -23.10 -7.37 -25.40
C GLU A 70 -24.50 -6.90 -25.83
N ALA A 71 -25.55 -7.62 -25.44
CA ALA A 71 -26.92 -7.21 -25.67
C ALA A 71 -27.29 -5.88 -25.00
N LEU A 72 -26.75 -5.60 -23.80
CA LEU A 72 -26.91 -4.33 -23.10
C LEU A 72 -26.07 -3.21 -23.75
N LEU A 73 -24.97 -3.57 -24.40
CA LEU A 73 -24.05 -2.63 -25.04
C LEU A 73 -24.50 -2.19 -26.44
N ARG A 74 -25.57 -2.77 -27.02
CA ARG A 74 -26.03 -2.47 -28.39
C ARG A 74 -26.36 -1.01 -28.64
N ASP A 75 -26.91 -0.33 -27.64
CA ASP A 75 -27.28 1.09 -27.74
C ASP A 75 -26.14 2.03 -27.28
N SER A 76 -24.97 1.45 -26.94
CA SER A 76 -23.79 2.20 -26.50
C SER A 76 -22.88 2.59 -27.67
N GLY A 77 -21.92 3.48 -27.42
CA GLY A 77 -20.92 3.88 -28.41
C GLY A 77 -19.96 2.75 -28.80
N SER A 78 -19.17 2.96 -29.85
CA SER A 78 -18.27 1.94 -30.43
C SER A 78 -17.18 1.43 -29.48
N ALA A 79 -16.82 2.19 -28.44
CA ALA A 79 -15.83 1.85 -27.44
C ALA A 79 -16.39 2.09 -26.03
N VAL A 80 -16.51 1.02 -25.24
CA VAL A 80 -17.11 1.07 -23.91
C VAL A 80 -16.11 0.62 -22.84
N THR A 81 -16.19 1.22 -21.66
CA THR A 81 -15.55 0.73 -20.44
C THR A 81 -16.61 0.03 -19.59
N LEU A 82 -16.43 -1.27 -19.35
CA LEU A 82 -17.30 -2.04 -18.47
C LEU A 82 -16.79 -1.94 -17.03
N VAL A 83 -17.68 -1.60 -16.10
CA VAL A 83 -17.37 -1.50 -14.67
C VAL A 83 -18.22 -2.51 -13.91
N LEU A 84 -17.56 -3.40 -13.15
CA LEU A 84 -18.20 -4.37 -12.26
C LEU A 84 -17.97 -3.91 -10.82
N ASP A 85 -19.02 -3.41 -10.17
CA ASP A 85 -18.95 -2.96 -8.77
C ASP A 85 -18.60 -4.10 -7.80
N SER A 86 -18.99 -5.34 -8.09
CA SER A 86 -18.55 -6.49 -7.30
C SER A 86 -18.44 -7.74 -8.16
N LEU A 87 -17.21 -8.13 -8.50
CA LEU A 87 -16.93 -9.42 -9.10
C LEU A 87 -17.11 -10.56 -8.07
N SER A 88 -16.89 -10.25 -6.78
CA SER A 88 -17.12 -11.20 -5.69
C SER A 88 -18.56 -11.69 -5.65
N TRP A 89 -19.52 -10.79 -5.90
CA TRP A 89 -20.94 -11.13 -5.98
C TRP A 89 -21.22 -12.17 -7.07
N ILE A 90 -20.63 -12.00 -8.25
CA ILE A 90 -20.80 -12.92 -9.38
C ILE A 90 -20.13 -14.27 -9.08
N LEU A 91 -18.91 -14.26 -8.54
CA LEU A 91 -18.15 -15.46 -8.16
C LEU A 91 -18.86 -16.29 -7.07
N ALA A 92 -19.62 -15.64 -6.19
CA ALA A 92 -20.39 -16.34 -5.15
C ALA A 92 -21.59 -17.13 -5.70
N HIS A 93 -22.10 -16.76 -6.88
CA HIS A 93 -23.34 -17.33 -7.45
C HIS A 93 -23.12 -18.05 -8.79
N SER A 94 -21.91 -17.98 -9.35
CA SER A 94 -21.57 -18.58 -10.64
C SER A 94 -20.29 -19.40 -10.55
N PRO A 95 -20.18 -20.52 -11.29
CA PRO A 95 -18.94 -21.29 -11.33
C PRO A 95 -17.75 -20.45 -11.79
N LEU A 96 -16.63 -20.54 -11.09
CA LEU A 96 -15.38 -19.84 -11.42
C LEU A 96 -14.97 -19.99 -12.91
N PRO A 97 -15.02 -21.18 -13.54
CA PRO A 97 -14.67 -21.32 -14.95
C PRO A 97 -15.55 -20.49 -15.88
N SER A 98 -16.85 -20.39 -15.59
CA SER A 98 -17.79 -19.60 -16.38
C SER A 98 -17.48 -18.11 -16.29
N VAL A 99 -17.22 -17.61 -15.08
CA VAL A 99 -16.84 -16.20 -14.85
C VAL A 99 -15.53 -15.88 -15.58
N CYS A 100 -14.53 -16.77 -15.48
CA CYS A 100 -13.26 -16.64 -16.18
C CYS A 100 -13.40 -16.62 -17.70
N HIS A 101 -14.29 -17.47 -18.24
CA HIS A 101 -14.60 -17.51 -19.66
C HIS A 101 -15.23 -16.19 -20.12
N THR A 102 -16.28 -15.73 -19.44
CA THR A 102 -16.95 -14.46 -19.74
C THR A 102 -15.99 -13.27 -19.70
N LEU A 103 -15.16 -13.15 -18.66
CA LEU A 103 -14.16 -12.08 -18.57
C LEU A 103 -13.16 -12.11 -19.74
N ARG A 104 -12.73 -13.31 -20.14
CA ARG A 104 -11.78 -13.49 -21.24
C ARG A 104 -12.41 -13.20 -22.60
N GLU A 105 -13.68 -13.52 -22.77
CA GLU A 105 -14.44 -13.26 -23.99
C GLU A 105 -14.69 -11.76 -24.16
N LEU A 106 -15.20 -11.10 -23.11
CA LEU A 106 -15.42 -9.66 -23.09
C LEU A 106 -14.13 -8.86 -23.33
N SER A 107 -13.01 -9.29 -22.75
CA SER A 107 -11.72 -8.60 -22.93
C SER A 107 -11.09 -8.79 -24.31
N ARG A 108 -11.44 -9.85 -25.04
CA ARG A 108 -10.94 -10.09 -26.41
C ARG A 108 -11.75 -9.35 -27.46
N GLY A 109 -13.00 -9.03 -27.16
CA GLY A 109 -13.97 -8.48 -28.10
C GLY A 109 -14.40 -9.50 -29.14
N GLN A 110 -15.71 -9.64 -29.35
CA GLN A 110 -16.25 -10.44 -30.45
C GLN A 110 -16.16 -9.67 -31.77
N LYS A 111 -15.78 -10.36 -32.86
CA LYS A 111 -15.82 -9.78 -34.20
C LYS A 111 -17.27 -9.77 -34.70
N GLY A 112 -17.86 -8.59 -34.88
CA GLY A 112 -19.21 -8.43 -35.46
C GLY A 112 -20.22 -7.68 -34.59
N THR A 113 -19.84 -7.26 -33.38
CA THR A 113 -20.66 -6.39 -32.53
C THR A 113 -20.37 -4.91 -32.82
N ALA A 114 -21.40 -4.06 -32.67
CA ALA A 114 -21.28 -2.61 -32.90
C ALA A 114 -20.43 -1.90 -31.83
N SER A 115 -20.33 -2.50 -30.64
CA SER A 115 -19.68 -1.94 -29.45
C SER A 115 -18.60 -2.88 -28.94
N THR A 116 -17.37 -2.38 -28.76
CA THR A 116 -16.25 -3.17 -28.21
C THR A 116 -15.93 -2.74 -26.78
N VAL A 117 -15.82 -3.71 -25.88
CA VAL A 117 -15.31 -3.48 -24.51
C VAL A 117 -13.81 -3.25 -24.58
N THR A 118 -13.41 -1.98 -24.44
CA THR A 118 -11.99 -1.59 -24.50
C THR A 118 -11.28 -1.80 -23.18
N ARG A 119 -12.01 -1.66 -22.08
CA ARG A 119 -11.50 -1.74 -20.72
C ARG A 119 -12.54 -2.37 -19.80
N LEU A 120 -12.09 -3.26 -18.92
CA LEU A 120 -12.92 -3.89 -17.90
C LEU A 120 -12.32 -3.55 -16.53
N LEU A 121 -13.08 -2.83 -15.70
CA LEU A 121 -12.75 -2.52 -14.31
C LEU A 121 -13.59 -3.41 -13.42
N ALA A 122 -12.98 -4.14 -12.49
CA ALA A 122 -13.71 -5.00 -11.56
C ALA A 122 -13.17 -4.87 -10.13
N LEU A 123 -14.08 -4.79 -9.15
CA LEU A 123 -13.73 -4.87 -7.72
C LEU A 123 -13.87 -6.30 -7.21
N LEU A 124 -12.88 -6.76 -6.46
CA LEU A 124 -12.81 -8.11 -5.89
C LEU A 124 -12.38 -8.05 -4.42
N HIS A 125 -13.29 -8.46 -3.54
CA HIS A 125 -13.02 -8.64 -2.12
C HIS A 125 -12.23 -9.94 -1.90
N LYS A 126 -10.92 -9.81 -1.63
CA LYS A 126 -9.98 -10.94 -1.60
C LYS A 126 -10.23 -11.92 -0.45
N ASP A 127 -10.85 -11.44 0.63
CA ASP A 127 -11.19 -12.19 1.83
C ASP A 127 -12.44 -13.07 1.68
N LEU A 128 -13.22 -12.90 0.60
CA LEU A 128 -14.41 -13.70 0.32
C LEU A 128 -14.16 -14.95 -0.52
N HIS A 129 -12.93 -15.14 -1.03
CA HIS A 129 -12.61 -16.22 -1.98
C HIS A 129 -11.41 -17.04 -1.53
N ASP A 130 -11.38 -18.30 -1.93
CA ASP A 130 -10.21 -19.14 -1.70
C ASP A 130 -9.01 -18.66 -2.55
N PRO A 131 -7.76 -18.93 -2.09
CA PRO A 131 -6.57 -18.53 -2.83
C PRO A 131 -6.48 -19.07 -4.26
N GLY A 132 -7.13 -20.19 -4.58
CA GLY A 132 -7.16 -20.77 -5.92
C GLY A 132 -8.04 -19.96 -6.88
N ALA A 133 -9.22 -19.55 -6.44
CA ALA A 133 -10.09 -18.64 -7.19
C ALA A 133 -9.41 -17.30 -7.45
N LEU A 134 -8.79 -16.69 -6.42
CA LEU A 134 -8.05 -15.44 -6.56
C LEU A 134 -6.92 -15.53 -7.60
N ARG A 135 -6.12 -16.61 -7.56
CA ARG A 135 -5.05 -16.83 -8.56
C ARG A 135 -5.58 -16.91 -9.97
N SER A 136 -6.72 -17.57 -10.16
CA SER A 136 -7.34 -17.76 -11.48
C SER A 136 -7.80 -16.43 -12.07
N VAL A 137 -8.45 -15.59 -11.26
CA VAL A 137 -8.92 -14.26 -11.67
C VAL A 137 -7.74 -13.30 -11.89
N ASN A 138 -6.74 -13.30 -11.00
CA ASN A 138 -5.53 -12.47 -11.13
C ASN A 138 -4.71 -12.82 -12.39
N LEU A 139 -4.76 -14.07 -12.85
CA LEU A 139 -4.08 -14.46 -14.09
C LEU A 139 -4.73 -13.83 -15.33
N LEU A 140 -6.04 -13.61 -15.31
CA LEU A 140 -6.78 -12.98 -16.39
C LEU A 140 -6.59 -11.46 -16.41
N ALA A 141 -6.34 -10.85 -15.26
CA ALA A 141 -6.10 -9.41 -15.16
C ALA A 141 -4.76 -9.00 -15.80
N ASP A 142 -4.78 -7.93 -16.57
CA ASP A 142 -3.57 -7.25 -17.06
C ASP A 142 -2.97 -6.37 -15.97
N THR A 143 -3.83 -5.80 -15.12
CA THR A 143 -3.43 -4.97 -13.99
C THR A 143 -4.18 -5.42 -12.74
N VAL A 144 -3.46 -5.66 -11.66
CA VAL A 144 -4.04 -5.93 -10.33
C VAL A 144 -3.60 -4.82 -9.39
N ILE A 145 -4.56 -4.18 -8.74
CA ILE A 145 -4.36 -3.13 -7.76
C ILE A 145 -4.76 -3.73 -6.41
N ASN A 146 -3.79 -3.99 -5.54
CA ASN A 146 -4.07 -4.44 -4.18
C ASN A 146 -4.11 -3.25 -3.24
N MET A 147 -5.15 -3.18 -2.41
CA MET A 147 -5.31 -2.13 -1.40
C MET A 147 -5.08 -2.69 0.01
N GLU A 148 -4.35 -1.94 0.82
CA GLU A 148 -4.10 -2.23 2.22
C GLU A 148 -4.13 -0.93 3.05
N ARG A 149 -4.96 -0.87 4.08
CA ARG A 149 -5.07 0.31 4.96
C ARG A 149 -3.82 0.46 5.82
N ARG A 150 -3.27 1.67 5.90
CA ARG A 150 -2.13 2.04 6.77
C ARG A 150 -2.38 3.38 7.47
N GLY A 151 -3.26 3.36 8.48
CA GLY A 151 -3.55 4.54 9.31
C GLY A 151 -4.21 5.66 8.50
N ASP A 152 -3.48 6.76 8.30
CA ASP A 152 -3.93 7.97 7.60
C ASP A 152 -3.81 7.90 6.07
N TRP A 153 -3.15 6.86 5.55
CA TRP A 153 -2.91 6.63 4.13
C TRP A 153 -3.21 5.17 3.79
N ASP A 154 -3.56 4.91 2.53
CA ASP A 154 -3.72 3.56 2.02
C ASP A 154 -2.50 3.18 1.19
N ARG A 155 -1.93 2.01 1.46
CA ARG A 155 -0.89 1.44 0.62
C ARG A 155 -1.57 0.75 -0.55
N VAL A 156 -1.15 1.11 -1.75
CA VAL A 156 -1.62 0.52 -2.99
C VAL A 156 -0.45 -0.10 -3.73
N THR A 157 -0.53 -1.40 -3.97
CA THR A 157 0.44 -2.13 -4.79
C THR A 157 -0.18 -2.39 -6.15
N VAL A 158 0.36 -1.74 -7.17
CA VAL A 158 -0.07 -1.88 -8.57
C VAL A 158 0.86 -2.86 -9.27
N THR A 159 0.32 -4.01 -9.70
CA THR A 159 1.03 -4.99 -10.53
C THR A 159 0.47 -4.95 -11.95
N HIS A 160 1.29 -4.63 -12.94
CA HIS A 160 0.88 -4.59 -14.35
C HIS A 160 1.72 -5.54 -15.21
N ARG A 161 1.03 -6.29 -16.06
CA ARG A 161 1.63 -7.19 -17.04
C ARG A 161 1.67 -6.49 -18.39
N LYS A 162 2.87 -6.20 -18.88
CA LYS A 162 3.08 -5.62 -20.22
C LYS A 162 2.77 -6.66 -21.29
N LYS A 163 2.50 -6.20 -22.52
CA LYS A 163 2.35 -7.08 -23.70
C LYS A 163 3.57 -7.98 -23.95
N SER A 164 4.75 -7.56 -23.51
CA SER A 164 6.00 -8.35 -23.55
C SER A 164 6.09 -9.43 -22.46
N ARG A 165 5.03 -9.65 -21.66
CA ARG A 165 4.97 -10.50 -20.46
C ARG A 165 5.85 -10.08 -19.29
N LYS A 166 6.64 -9.01 -19.42
CA LYS A 166 7.33 -8.40 -18.29
C LYS A 166 6.30 -7.85 -17.30
N VAL A 167 6.45 -8.23 -16.03
CA VAL A 167 5.64 -7.72 -14.92
C VAL A 167 6.37 -6.52 -14.32
N GLU A 168 5.63 -5.43 -14.11
CA GLU A 168 6.10 -4.23 -13.42
C GLU A 168 5.21 -4.01 -12.19
N THR A 169 5.85 -3.82 -11.04
CA THR A 169 5.17 -3.58 -9.76
C THR A 169 5.56 -2.21 -9.24
N SER A 170 4.58 -1.44 -8.78
CA SER A 170 4.74 -0.14 -8.15
C SER A 170 4.01 -0.13 -6.81
N GLU A 171 4.65 0.40 -5.78
CA GLU A 171 4.03 0.63 -4.47
C GLU A 171 3.87 2.13 -4.26
N GLU A 172 2.63 2.53 -3.96
CA GLU A 172 2.21 3.93 -3.91
C GLU A 172 1.32 4.13 -2.69
N MET A 173 1.53 5.23 -1.96
CA MET A 173 0.68 5.62 -0.84
C MET A 173 -0.39 6.56 -1.37
N VAL A 174 -1.64 6.30 -1.07
CA VAL A 174 -2.77 7.08 -1.58
C VAL A 174 -3.65 7.57 -0.45
N ARG A 175 -4.28 8.72 -0.69
CA ARG A 175 -5.40 9.19 0.11
C ARG A 175 -6.51 9.62 -0.82
N ILE A 176 -7.68 9.02 -0.63
CA ILE A 176 -8.89 9.41 -1.33
C ILE A 176 -9.60 10.43 -0.44
N ARG A 177 -9.83 11.62 -0.98
CA ARG A 177 -10.59 12.66 -0.30
C ARG A 177 -12.09 12.42 -0.49
N GLY A 178 -12.93 13.08 0.31
CA GLY A 178 -14.39 12.94 0.23
C GLY A 178 -15.02 13.39 -1.10
N ASP A 179 -14.28 14.15 -1.91
CA ASP A 179 -14.65 14.50 -3.29
C ASP A 179 -14.18 13.46 -4.33
N LEU A 180 -13.71 12.28 -3.87
CA LEU A 180 -13.12 11.22 -4.68
C LEU A 180 -11.83 11.62 -5.42
N SER A 181 -11.24 12.77 -5.06
CA SER A 181 -9.92 13.14 -5.55
C SER A 181 -8.85 12.26 -4.88
N LEU A 182 -7.92 11.79 -5.69
CA LEU A 182 -6.88 10.85 -5.28
C LEU A 182 -5.53 11.57 -5.21
N GLU A 183 -4.99 11.70 -4.01
CA GLU A 183 -3.59 12.09 -3.81
C GLU A 183 -2.72 10.83 -3.82
N VAL A 184 -1.58 10.89 -4.54
CA VAL A 184 -0.65 9.76 -4.66
C VAL A 184 0.75 10.22 -4.29
N PHE A 185 1.44 9.44 -3.46
CA PHE A 185 2.78 9.70 -2.96
C PHE A 185 3.66 8.46 -3.08
N ARG A 186 4.97 8.68 -3.26
CA ARG A 186 5.97 7.63 -3.07
C ARG A 186 6.36 7.56 -1.60
N GLU A 187 6.73 6.37 -1.14
CA GLU A 187 7.18 6.16 0.25
C GLU A 187 8.31 7.12 0.65
N LYS A 188 9.31 7.33 -0.23
CA LYS A 188 10.42 8.28 -0.01
C LYS A 188 9.98 9.75 0.10
N GLU A 189 8.90 10.14 -0.56
CA GLU A 189 8.34 11.50 -0.46
C GLU A 189 7.60 11.69 0.87
N MET A 190 7.13 10.59 1.49
CA MET A 190 6.47 10.60 2.79
C MET A 190 7.49 10.70 3.94
N GLU A 191 8.64 10.03 3.84
CA GLU A 191 9.76 10.17 4.80
C GLU A 191 10.24 11.63 4.89
N GLN A 192 10.34 12.31 3.75
CA GLN A 192 10.70 13.74 3.71
C GLN A 192 9.65 14.64 4.38
N ARG A 193 8.35 14.28 4.31
CA ARG A 193 7.27 15.01 4.98
C ARG A 193 7.18 14.71 6.48
N LYS A 194 7.47 13.48 6.90
CA LYS A 194 7.64 13.14 8.32
C LYS A 194 8.85 13.88 8.93
N GLY A 195 9.91 14.09 8.14
CA GLY A 195 11.03 14.96 8.55
C GLY A 195 10.68 16.44 8.72
N GLN A 196 9.49 16.87 8.27
CA GLN A 196 8.96 18.22 8.49
C GLN A 196 8.05 18.32 9.73
N GLU A 197 7.85 17.23 10.46
CA GLU A 197 7.09 17.21 11.70
C GLU A 197 7.81 18.07 12.75
N VAL A 198 7.07 19.04 13.29
CA VAL A 198 7.56 20.12 14.16
C VAL A 198 8.35 19.52 15.32
N ASP A 199 9.57 20.01 15.53
CA ASP A 199 10.46 19.54 16.59
C ASP A 199 9.67 19.38 17.91
N PRO A 200 9.51 18.15 18.45
CA PRO A 200 8.70 17.91 19.64
C PRO A 200 9.23 18.65 20.87
N THR A 201 10.47 19.15 20.81
CA THR A 201 11.10 19.96 21.85
C THR A 201 10.83 21.47 21.72
N ALA A 202 10.17 21.93 20.65
CA ALA A 202 9.97 23.35 20.36
C ALA A 202 9.04 24.08 21.37
N ASN A 203 8.16 23.36 22.06
CA ASN A 203 7.21 23.93 23.03
C ASN A 203 7.63 23.70 24.50
N LEU A 204 8.86 23.26 24.76
CA LEU A 204 9.35 23.11 26.12
C LEU A 204 9.69 24.48 26.70
N THR A 205 9.27 24.71 27.94
CA THR A 205 9.62 25.93 28.70
C THR A 205 11.09 25.98 29.11
N PHE A 206 11.85 24.93 28.81
CA PHE A 206 13.28 24.82 29.02
C PHE A 206 13.92 24.17 27.80
N ASN A 207 15.11 24.62 27.44
CA ASN A 207 15.82 24.12 26.27
C ASN A 207 16.49 22.78 26.61
N LEU A 208 16.14 21.73 25.86
CA LEU A 208 16.79 20.41 26.00
C LEU A 208 18.13 20.32 25.26
N ARG A 209 18.39 21.25 24.34
CA ARG A 209 19.64 21.30 23.60
C ARG A 209 20.52 22.40 24.18
N LEU A 210 21.77 22.06 24.45
CA LEU A 210 22.78 23.07 24.74
C LEU A 210 23.09 23.81 23.45
N SER A 211 23.12 25.13 23.50
CA SER A 211 23.75 25.93 22.46
C SER A 211 25.26 25.61 22.39
N GLU A 212 25.89 25.93 21.26
CA GLU A 212 27.33 25.69 21.07
C GLU A 212 28.17 26.35 22.17
N ALA A 213 27.80 27.58 22.57
CA ALA A 213 28.41 28.30 23.67
C ALA A 213 28.21 27.60 25.04
N GLU A 214 27.02 27.08 25.33
CA GLU A 214 26.76 26.35 26.58
C GLU A 214 27.49 25.01 26.62
N ARG A 215 27.66 24.36 25.45
CA ARG A 215 28.43 23.12 25.34
C ARG A 215 29.92 23.38 25.59
N GLU A 216 30.48 24.43 25.01
CA GLU A 216 31.87 24.83 25.28
C GLU A 216 32.12 25.14 26.77
N VAL A 217 31.18 25.82 27.43
CA VAL A 217 31.26 26.09 28.87
C VAL A 217 31.18 24.79 29.68
N LYS A 218 30.29 23.88 29.32
CA LYS A 218 30.16 22.58 29.99
C LYS A 218 31.42 21.73 29.81
N ASP A 219 31.97 21.67 28.61
CA ASP A 219 33.14 20.85 28.29
C ASP A 219 34.43 21.41 28.93
N SER A 220 34.49 22.72 29.15
CA SER A 220 35.61 23.38 29.85
C SER A 220 35.45 23.42 31.37
N ALA A 221 34.29 23.03 31.91
CA ALA A 221 34.04 23.03 33.35
C ALA A 221 34.80 21.89 34.05
N ILE A 222 35.70 22.24 34.96
CA ILE A 222 36.42 21.27 35.79
C ILE A 222 35.44 20.74 36.85
N LEU A 223 35.19 19.43 36.82
CA LEU A 223 34.32 18.79 37.80
C LEU A 223 34.95 18.84 39.21
N PRO A 224 34.15 19.08 40.26
CA PRO A 224 34.61 18.92 41.63
C PRO A 224 35.15 17.50 41.84
N PHE A 225 36.29 17.38 42.52
CA PHE A 225 36.98 16.11 42.83
C PHE A 225 37.59 15.35 41.66
N THR A 226 37.56 15.87 40.42
CA THR A 226 38.38 15.33 39.33
C THR A 226 39.71 16.08 39.26
N PHE A 227 40.81 15.35 39.41
CA PHE A 227 42.13 15.90 39.19
C PHE A 227 42.41 16.00 37.69
N SER A 228 43.08 17.07 37.24
CA SER A 228 43.60 17.18 35.88
C SER A 228 44.53 15.99 35.58
N ASP A 229 44.66 15.61 34.31
CA ASP A 229 45.52 14.48 33.94
C ASP A 229 46.97 14.71 34.38
N SER A 230 47.46 15.96 34.32
CA SER A 230 48.77 16.32 34.88
C SER A 230 48.90 16.07 36.38
N LYS A 231 47.84 16.34 37.16
CA LYS A 231 47.81 16.13 38.61
C LYS A 231 47.60 14.66 38.97
N LYS A 232 46.79 13.93 38.20
CA LYS A 232 46.70 12.46 38.30
C LYS A 232 48.06 11.84 38.01
N SER A 233 48.72 12.22 36.92
CA SER A 233 50.06 11.75 36.57
C SER A 233 51.08 12.13 37.64
N SER A 234 51.00 13.32 38.24
CA SER A 234 51.89 13.70 39.35
C SER A 234 51.63 12.93 40.65
N LEU A 235 50.39 12.52 40.93
CA LEU A 235 50.03 11.71 42.10
C LEU A 235 50.33 10.22 41.89
N LEU A 236 50.24 9.75 40.64
CA LEU A 236 50.56 8.38 40.22
C LEU A 236 52.06 8.21 39.93
N GLN A 237 52.78 9.30 39.64
CA GLN A 237 54.24 9.29 39.57
C GLN A 237 54.79 8.99 40.94
N SER A 238 55.31 7.78 41.05
CA SER A 238 55.86 7.26 42.27
C SER A 238 57.12 8.04 42.62
N GLY A 239 57.08 8.78 43.73
CA GLY A 239 58.31 9.25 44.38
C GLY A 239 59.21 8.07 44.77
N PRO A 240 60.46 8.31 45.21
CA PRO A 240 61.38 7.27 45.63
C PRO A 240 60.78 6.50 46.84
N GLY A 241 60.09 5.40 46.57
CA GLY A 241 59.27 4.67 47.54
C GLY A 241 57.93 4.17 46.99
N SER A 242 57.89 3.71 45.73
CA SER A 242 56.65 3.27 45.08
C SER A 242 56.04 2.05 45.78
N ALA A 243 54.89 2.22 46.42
CA ALA A 243 54.07 1.09 46.87
C ALA A 243 53.39 0.48 45.64
N ARG A 244 53.85 -0.69 45.20
CA ARG A 244 53.19 -1.47 44.14
C ARG A 244 52.08 -2.30 44.77
N VAL A 245 50.84 -2.04 44.40
CA VAL A 245 49.72 -2.92 44.69
C VAL A 245 49.80 -4.07 43.71
N TYR A 246 50.11 -5.27 44.20
CA TYR A 246 50.04 -6.50 43.43
C TYR A 246 48.65 -7.09 43.62
N TYR A 247 47.93 -7.23 42.52
CA TYR A 247 46.72 -8.03 42.48
C TYR A 247 47.11 -9.47 42.17
N ASP A 248 46.66 -10.42 42.99
CA ASP A 248 46.86 -11.85 42.77
C ASP A 248 45.47 -12.44 42.47
N PRO A 249 45.19 -12.87 41.22
CA PRO A 249 43.86 -13.33 40.85
C PRO A 249 43.45 -14.56 41.66
N ASP A 250 42.28 -14.51 42.29
CA ASP A 250 41.68 -15.68 42.94
C ASP A 250 41.12 -16.61 41.84
N PRO A 251 41.17 -17.94 41.96
CA PRO A 251 40.43 -18.85 41.09
C PRO A 251 38.91 -18.58 40.98
N ALA A 252 38.32 -17.71 41.82
CA ALA A 252 36.96 -17.21 41.69
C ALA A 252 36.83 -15.83 40.99
N ASP A 253 37.93 -15.22 40.55
CA ASP A 253 37.89 -14.07 39.66
C ASP A 253 37.52 -14.54 38.25
N ASP A 254 36.21 -14.63 38.01
CA ASP A 254 35.65 -14.79 36.69
C ASP A 254 35.92 -13.49 35.91
N VAL A 255 37.06 -13.43 35.22
CA VAL A 255 37.32 -12.42 34.21
C VAL A 255 36.48 -12.80 33.00
N ASP A 256 35.23 -12.37 33.00
CA ASP A 256 34.31 -12.52 31.89
C ASP A 256 34.81 -11.67 30.71
N GLU A 257 35.23 -12.33 29.63
CA GLU A 257 35.59 -11.65 28.37
C GLU A 257 34.34 -11.16 27.60
N GLU A 258 33.15 -11.40 28.13
CA GLU A 258 31.88 -11.00 27.52
C GLU A 258 31.57 -9.56 27.94
N ASP A 259 31.98 -8.60 27.10
CA ASP A 259 31.66 -7.19 27.29
C ASP A 259 30.13 -7.03 27.30
N PRO A 260 29.50 -6.64 28.42
CA PRO A 260 28.04 -6.52 28.51
C PRO A 260 27.46 -5.45 27.56
N ASP A 261 28.32 -4.64 26.92
CA ASP A 261 27.94 -3.64 25.94
C ASP A 261 28.06 -4.14 24.47
N ASP A 262 28.64 -5.33 24.20
CA ASP A 262 28.80 -5.86 22.82
C ASP A 262 27.46 -6.25 22.15
N ASP A 263 26.41 -6.46 22.95
CA ASP A 263 25.04 -6.75 22.48
C ASP A 263 24.19 -5.47 22.27
N LEU A 264 24.74 -4.29 22.55
CA LEU A 264 24.01 -3.03 22.48
C LEU A 264 24.15 -2.38 21.10
N ASP A 265 23.22 -2.70 20.19
CA ASP A 265 23.00 -1.94 18.97
C ASP A 265 22.35 -0.57 19.29
N VAL A 266 23.18 0.44 19.64
CA VAL A 266 22.75 1.85 19.86
C VAL A 266 22.97 2.73 18.64
#